data_AF-A0A6I9I3N4-F1
#
_entry.id   AF-A0A6I9I3N4-F1
#
_cell.length_a   1.000
_cell.length_b   1.000
_cell.length_c   1.000
_cell.angle_alpha   90.00
_cell.angle_beta   90.00
_cell.angle_gamma   90.00
#
_symmetry.space_group_name_H-M   'P 1'
#
loop_
_entity.id
_entity.type
_entity.pdbx_description
1 polymer ?
#
loop_
_entity_poly.entity_id
_entity_poly.type
_entity_poly.pdbx_seq_one_letter_code
_entity_poly.pdbx_strand_id
1 'polypeptide(L)'
;MSTVRQVSAPQSPACPACDQSLPPPPLRGLLPSPCALPAPGPQGAAMACRSCVVGSSSLSSCEVTSSGGSWPGTAAWGSCGGPGPSFSSRSLKGCWTAGTIPKVTVNPSLLEPLDLKVDPAIQQQKNQEKEEMKVLNDKFASLISKVQALEQRNQLLETRWRFLQSQDSAAFDLGHLYNEYQGRLQDEQHKLSQERGQLEANLRQVLQKVEESRIRYEEEIAKRTDMEFTFVQLKKDLDTECLRRTELETKLKGLQSFVELMKTIYEQELKDLTAQVKDVSVTVGMDSRCHIDLSGIVEEVKAQYDAIAARSLEEAEAYSRSQLEERAACSAEFASSLQSIRSEIADLNVRIQKLRSQILSIKSHCLKLEENIKAAEEQGELAFQDAKAKLVQLEEALQKAKQDMARQLREYQELMNTKLALDIEIATYRKLVEGEESRMDLPSATVVSAVQSRSRTAASKSRLSRAPSRKKKNSKGPVIKITEMSEKFLSQESEVSE
;
A
#
# COMPACT_ATOMS: atom_id res chain seq x y z
N MET A 1 -88.87 25.27 71.39
CA MET A 1 -87.83 26.31 71.24
C MET A 1 -86.61 25.62 70.64
N SER A 2 -86.59 25.31 69.35
CA SER A 2 -86.34 26.17 68.17
C SER A 2 -84.92 26.72 68.10
N THR A 3 -84.12 26.10 67.21
CA THR A 3 -83.08 26.64 66.28
C THR A 3 -82.30 25.41 65.76
N VAL A 4 -82.47 24.83 64.57
CA VAL A 4 -82.49 25.31 63.16
C VAL A 4 -81.27 26.13 62.77
N ARG A 5 -80.39 25.52 61.95
CA ARG A 5 -79.50 26.03 60.86
C ARG A 5 -78.20 25.19 60.84
N GLN A 6 -77.60 24.78 59.72
CA GLN A 6 -77.84 25.02 58.30
C GLN A 6 -77.06 23.98 57.48
N VAL A 7 -77.65 23.57 56.36
CA VAL A 7 -77.07 22.80 55.26
C VAL A 7 -76.01 23.63 54.53
N SER A 8 -74.91 23.01 54.07
CA SER A 8 -74.17 23.39 52.84
C SER A 8 -73.12 22.33 52.45
N ALA A 9 -73.40 21.57 51.38
CA ALA A 9 -72.40 21.08 50.43
C ALA A 9 -72.06 22.24 49.45
N PRO A 10 -70.96 22.23 48.64
CA PRO A 10 -70.93 21.35 47.47
C PRO A 10 -69.53 21.02 46.84
N GLN A 11 -69.61 20.27 45.72
CA GLN A 11 -68.74 20.27 44.52
C GLN A 11 -67.63 19.19 44.36
N SER A 12 -68.01 18.16 43.61
CA SER A 12 -67.20 17.28 42.76
C SER A 12 -66.67 18.02 41.52
N PRO A 13 -65.49 17.69 40.97
CA PRO A 13 -65.07 18.13 39.65
C PRO A 13 -65.61 17.20 38.55
N ALA A 14 -66.17 17.82 37.52
CA ALA A 14 -66.71 17.18 36.31
C ALA A 14 -65.59 16.81 35.32
N CYS A 15 -65.71 15.62 34.73
CA CYS A 15 -65.00 15.23 33.50
C CYS A 15 -65.66 15.92 32.28
N PRO A 16 -64.89 16.35 31.27
CA PRO A 16 -65.46 16.82 30.01
C PRO A 16 -65.74 15.65 29.06
N ALA A 17 -66.76 15.89 28.23
CA ALA A 17 -67.52 14.94 27.44
C ALA A 17 -66.80 14.37 26.19
N CYS A 18 -67.28 13.19 25.77
CA CYS A 18 -67.28 12.73 24.38
C CYS A 18 -68.40 13.44 23.61
N ASP A 19 -68.13 13.93 22.41
CA ASP A 19 -69.05 13.79 21.27
C ASP A 19 -68.38 14.21 19.95
N GLN A 20 -68.21 13.26 19.04
CA GLN A 20 -68.32 13.50 17.59
C GLN A 20 -68.48 12.15 16.85
N SER A 21 -69.48 12.13 16.00
CA SER A 21 -70.10 11.01 15.32
C SER A 21 -69.70 10.87 13.84
N LEU A 22 -69.68 9.62 13.35
CA LEU A 22 -69.85 9.09 11.97
C LEU A 22 -68.64 9.08 11.00
N PRO A 23 -68.56 8.17 9.98
CA PRO A 23 -69.29 6.92 9.68
C PRO A 23 -68.39 5.68 9.27
N PRO A 24 -68.93 4.47 8.96
CA PRO A 24 -68.22 3.29 8.41
C PRO A 24 -68.58 3.04 6.90
N PRO A 25 -68.23 1.92 6.20
CA PRO A 25 -67.02 1.07 6.02
C PRO A 25 -66.58 1.08 4.50
N PRO A 26 -65.84 0.14 3.84
CA PRO A 26 -66.19 -1.29 3.68
C PRO A 26 -65.03 -2.32 3.64
N LEU A 27 -65.42 -3.60 3.81
CA LEU A 27 -64.67 -4.81 3.53
C LEU A 27 -64.65 -5.15 2.03
N ARG A 28 -63.47 -5.48 1.48
CA ARG A 28 -63.17 -6.30 0.28
C ARG A 28 -61.64 -6.21 0.08
N GLY A 29 -60.84 -7.24 -0.13
CA GLY A 29 -61.02 -8.66 -0.39
C GLY A 29 -59.71 -9.17 -1.01
N LEU A 30 -59.47 -10.47 -0.90
CA LEU A 30 -58.60 -11.30 -1.77
C LEU A 30 -57.07 -11.24 -1.55
N LEU A 31 -56.56 -12.36 -1.02
CA LEU A 31 -55.25 -12.93 -1.33
C LEU A 31 -55.01 -13.03 -2.85
N PRO A 32 -53.75 -13.02 -3.31
CA PRO A 32 -53.06 -14.29 -3.54
C PRO A 32 -51.62 -14.36 -3.02
N SER A 33 -51.34 -15.50 -2.39
CA SER A 33 -50.17 -16.41 -2.39
C SER A 33 -48.72 -15.93 -2.60
N PRO A 34 -47.74 -16.65 -2.00
CA PRO A 34 -46.35 -16.21 -1.83
C PRO A 34 -45.43 -16.65 -2.98
N CYS A 35 -44.45 -15.82 -3.32
CA CYS A 35 -43.30 -16.25 -4.11
C CYS A 35 -42.14 -16.64 -3.18
N ALA A 36 -41.67 -17.85 -3.42
CA ALA A 36 -40.64 -18.56 -2.70
C ALA A 36 -39.28 -17.87 -2.72
N LEU A 37 -38.58 -17.92 -1.58
CA LEU A 37 -37.12 -17.84 -1.49
C LEU A 37 -36.61 -19.13 -0.83
N PRO A 38 -35.48 -19.70 -1.31
CA PRO A 38 -35.01 -21.00 -0.88
C PRO A 38 -34.29 -20.94 0.47
N ALA A 39 -34.48 -22.00 1.25
CA ALA A 39 -33.79 -22.26 2.51
C ALA A 39 -32.28 -22.48 2.31
N PRO A 40 -31.41 -22.03 3.23
CA PRO A 40 -30.09 -22.61 3.41
C PRO A 40 -30.18 -23.83 4.33
N GLY A 41 -29.57 -24.94 3.90
CA GLY A 41 -29.51 -26.21 4.63
C GLY A 41 -28.66 -26.15 5.91
N PRO A 42 -28.72 -27.20 6.74
CA PRO A 42 -28.14 -27.21 8.08
C PRO A 42 -26.64 -27.52 8.02
N GLN A 43 -25.83 -26.71 8.71
CA GLN A 43 -24.50 -27.12 9.14
C GLN A 43 -24.57 -27.48 10.62
N GLY A 44 -24.23 -28.73 10.92
CA GLY A 44 -24.06 -29.21 12.28
C GLY A 44 -23.25 -30.50 12.29
N ALA A 45 -22.24 -30.51 13.17
CA ALA A 45 -21.34 -31.60 13.56
C ALA A 45 -20.05 -31.76 12.74
N ALA A 46 -18.88 -32.00 13.32
CA ALA A 46 -18.40 -31.91 14.71
C ALA A 46 -16.87 -32.06 14.70
N MET A 47 -16.24 -31.54 15.75
CA MET A 47 -14.90 -31.81 16.31
C MET A 47 -13.92 -32.76 15.60
N ALA A 48 -12.66 -32.32 15.55
CA ALA A 48 -11.55 -33.14 16.04
C ALA A 48 -10.41 -32.25 16.60
N CYS A 49 -10.35 -32.16 17.93
CA CYS A 49 -9.12 -31.81 18.65
C CYS A 49 -8.19 -33.02 18.61
N ARG A 50 -6.95 -32.84 18.14
CA ARG A 50 -5.81 -33.68 18.52
C ARG A 50 -4.59 -32.79 18.73
N SER A 51 -4.29 -32.57 20.00
CA SER A 51 -2.98 -32.16 20.49
C SER A 51 -2.00 -33.33 20.32
N CYS A 52 -0.79 -33.05 19.84
CA CYS A 52 0.44 -33.69 20.30
C CYS A 52 1.63 -32.75 20.07
N VAL A 53 2.58 -32.84 21.00
CA VAL A 53 3.67 -31.94 21.36
C VAL A 53 4.99 -32.45 20.77
N VAL A 54 5.97 -31.53 20.65
CA VAL A 54 7.46 -31.70 20.66
C VAL A 54 8.21 -31.59 19.32
N GLY A 55 9.23 -30.71 19.33
CA GLY A 55 10.49 -30.80 18.56
C GLY A 55 10.54 -29.86 17.37
N SER A 56 11.13 -28.67 17.44
CA SER A 56 12.58 -28.38 17.44
C SER A 56 13.33 -28.93 16.23
N SER A 57 14.10 -28.03 15.60
CA SER A 57 15.15 -28.24 14.57
C SER A 57 14.64 -28.54 13.15
N SER A 58 15.25 -28.10 12.05
CA SER A 58 16.23 -27.07 11.71
C SER A 58 16.31 -27.10 10.18
N LEU A 59 16.56 -25.93 9.57
CA LEU A 59 16.92 -25.76 8.17
C LEU A 59 18.21 -26.53 7.82
N SER A 60 18.18 -27.27 6.71
CA SER A 60 19.30 -27.56 5.80
C SER A 60 18.66 -27.97 4.47
N SER A 61 19.10 -27.55 3.28
CA SER A 61 20.47 -27.68 2.81
C SER A 61 20.79 -26.63 1.75
N CYS A 62 21.80 -25.82 2.04
CA CYS A 62 22.74 -25.26 1.08
C CYS A 62 24.09 -25.43 1.78
N GLU A 63 24.74 -26.55 1.51
CA GLU A 63 26.12 -26.81 1.94
C GLU A 63 27.05 -25.81 1.22
N VAL A 64 27.79 -24.96 1.94
CA VAL A 64 29.07 -25.21 2.68
C VAL A 64 30.24 -25.09 1.68
N THR A 65 31.30 -24.29 1.86
CA THR A 65 31.75 -23.48 3.00
C THR A 65 32.89 -22.53 2.60
N SER A 66 32.92 -21.43 3.37
CA SER A 66 34.03 -20.86 4.15
C SER A 66 35.23 -20.10 3.58
N SER A 67 35.35 -18.96 4.27
CA SER A 67 36.53 -18.27 4.78
C SER A 67 37.18 -17.29 3.81
N GLY A 68 37.37 -16.02 4.14
CA GLY A 68 37.24 -15.35 5.43
C GLY A 68 38.41 -14.39 5.60
N GLY A 69 38.12 -13.09 5.47
CA GLY A 69 38.74 -12.04 6.27
C GLY A 69 40.09 -11.43 5.82
N SER A 70 40.09 -10.10 5.92
CA SER A 70 41.20 -9.20 6.28
C SER A 70 42.11 -8.65 5.18
N TRP A 71 41.92 -7.34 4.93
CA TRP A 71 42.98 -6.38 4.62
C TRP A 71 43.98 -6.28 5.81
N PRO A 72 45.19 -5.67 5.74
CA PRO A 72 45.64 -4.63 4.79
C PRO A 72 47.13 -4.70 4.33
N GLY A 73 47.51 -3.83 3.37
CA GLY A 73 48.78 -3.08 3.43
C GLY A 73 50.10 -3.72 2.98
N THR A 74 50.80 -2.96 2.12
CA THR A 74 52.28 -2.76 2.05
C THR A 74 53.22 -3.86 1.56
N ALA A 75 53.90 -3.50 0.45
CA ALA A 75 55.36 -3.49 0.24
C ALA A 75 56.21 -4.80 0.24
N ALA A 76 56.92 -4.93 -0.89
CA ALA A 76 58.36 -5.23 -1.01
C ALA A 76 58.88 -6.69 -0.96
N TRP A 77 59.71 -6.96 -1.98
CA TRP A 77 60.77 -7.99 -2.11
C TRP A 77 60.30 -9.46 -2.20
N GLY A 78 60.79 -10.30 -3.11
CA GLY A 78 61.80 -10.18 -4.15
C GLY A 78 62.05 -11.54 -4.82
N SER A 79 62.47 -11.47 -6.09
CA SER A 79 63.43 -12.35 -6.79
C SER A 79 63.18 -13.85 -7.00
N CYS A 80 63.16 -14.24 -8.29
CA CYS A 80 63.99 -15.27 -8.98
C CYS A 80 63.15 -15.85 -10.14
N GLY A 81 63.53 -15.91 -11.43
CA GLY A 81 64.71 -15.54 -12.20
C GLY A 81 64.36 -15.62 -13.70
N GLY A 82 65.13 -14.94 -14.55
CA GLY A 82 64.92 -14.78 -16.02
C GLY A 82 65.28 -16.01 -16.86
N PRO A 83 65.69 -15.90 -18.16
CA PRO A 83 66.08 -14.71 -18.96
C PRO A 83 65.17 -14.49 -20.21
N GLY A 84 64.92 -13.30 -20.77
CA GLY A 84 65.82 -12.27 -21.33
C GLY A 84 65.78 -12.33 -22.89
N PRO A 85 66.06 -11.26 -23.67
CA PRO A 85 66.22 -9.85 -23.33
C PRO A 85 65.42 -8.85 -24.20
N SER A 86 65.31 -7.66 -23.62
CA SER A 86 64.86 -6.37 -24.13
C SER A 86 65.87 -5.74 -25.10
N PHE A 87 65.42 -4.82 -25.97
CA PHE A 87 66.01 -3.48 -25.97
C PHE A 87 65.06 -2.42 -26.53
N SER A 88 64.73 -1.46 -25.68
CA SER A 88 64.41 -0.10 -26.09
C SER A 88 65.63 0.79 -25.84
N SER A 89 65.72 1.83 -26.66
CA SER A 89 66.01 3.22 -26.27
C SER A 89 67.35 3.88 -26.68
N ARG A 90 67.13 5.15 -27.10
CA ARG A 90 67.90 6.38 -26.89
C ARG A 90 69.31 6.52 -27.48
N SER A 91 69.38 7.46 -28.43
CA SER A 91 70.10 8.75 -28.35
C SER A 91 71.42 8.80 -27.56
N LEU A 92 72.51 9.15 -28.28
CA LEU A 92 73.65 9.98 -27.85
C LEU A 92 74.49 10.27 -29.12
N LYS A 93 74.56 11.53 -29.57
CA LYS A 93 75.73 12.43 -29.44
C LYS A 93 77.08 11.80 -29.82
N GLY A 94 77.75 12.38 -30.83
CA GLY A 94 79.16 12.13 -31.09
C GLY A 94 79.68 12.70 -32.41
N CYS A 95 80.10 13.97 -32.35
CA CYS A 95 80.77 14.75 -33.40
C CYS A 95 82.16 14.21 -33.75
N TRP A 96 82.41 13.85 -35.02
CA TRP A 96 83.74 13.86 -35.68
C TRP A 96 83.52 14.24 -37.15
N THR A 97 83.63 15.53 -37.49
CA THR A 97 84.78 16.14 -38.20
C THR A 97 84.94 15.74 -39.66
N ALA A 98 84.84 16.77 -40.51
CA ALA A 98 85.74 17.10 -41.61
C ALA A 98 86.13 15.98 -42.59
N GLY A 99 85.68 16.12 -43.84
CA GLY A 99 86.19 15.27 -44.92
C GLY A 99 85.64 15.65 -46.29
N THR A 100 85.70 16.93 -46.65
CA THR A 100 85.71 17.36 -48.05
C THR A 100 86.77 16.56 -48.79
N ILE A 101 86.37 15.59 -49.63
CA ILE A 101 87.32 14.88 -50.48
C ILE A 101 87.73 15.87 -51.60
N PRO A 102 89.01 16.25 -51.69
CA PRO A 102 89.46 17.19 -52.68
C PRO A 102 89.40 16.57 -54.08
N LYS A 103 89.11 17.40 -55.09
CA LYS A 103 89.34 17.10 -56.49
C LYS A 103 90.81 16.68 -56.67
N VAL A 104 91.05 15.39 -56.86
CA VAL A 104 92.38 14.86 -57.16
C VAL A 104 92.75 15.29 -58.58
N THR A 105 93.62 16.28 -58.69
CA THR A 105 94.31 16.62 -59.93
C THR A 105 95.28 15.48 -60.24
N VAL A 106 94.90 14.61 -61.18
CA VAL A 106 95.77 13.53 -61.66
C VAL A 106 96.87 14.16 -62.51
N ASN A 107 98.12 14.07 -62.05
CA ASN A 107 99.30 14.46 -62.81
C ASN A 107 99.44 13.52 -64.02
N PRO A 108 99.40 14.01 -65.28
CA PRO A 108 99.43 13.16 -66.48
C PRO A 108 100.82 12.55 -66.78
N SER A 109 101.74 12.56 -65.82
CA SER A 109 103.12 12.08 -65.94
C SER A 109 103.47 10.93 -64.98
N LEU A 110 102.48 10.32 -64.32
CA LEU A 110 102.64 9.15 -63.44
C LEU A 110 101.71 7.98 -63.82
N LEU A 111 101.16 8.00 -65.03
CA LEU A 111 100.45 6.88 -65.66
C LEU A 111 101.35 6.17 -66.68
N GLU A 112 102.59 5.89 -66.30
CA GLU A 112 103.33 4.80 -66.95
C GLU A 112 102.86 3.49 -66.33
N PRO A 113 102.28 2.55 -67.11
CA PRO A 113 102.10 1.19 -66.64
C PRO A 113 103.48 0.63 -66.33
N LEU A 114 103.79 0.48 -65.03
CA LEU A 114 104.87 -0.40 -64.62
C LEU A 114 104.49 -1.79 -65.11
N ASP A 115 105.14 -2.23 -66.18
CA ASP A 115 105.07 -3.57 -66.75
C ASP A 115 105.75 -4.56 -65.80
N LEU A 116 105.15 -4.73 -64.62
CA LEU A 116 105.36 -5.90 -63.81
C LEU A 116 104.68 -7.01 -64.56
N LYS A 117 105.47 -7.94 -65.14
CA LYS A 117 104.99 -9.24 -65.61
C LYS A 117 104.29 -9.94 -64.44
N VAL A 118 103.02 -9.60 -64.23
CA VAL A 118 102.09 -10.36 -63.41
C VAL A 118 101.87 -11.65 -64.18
N ASP A 119 102.20 -12.76 -63.53
CA ASP A 119 102.06 -14.10 -64.09
C ASP A 119 100.71 -14.23 -64.83
N PRO A 120 100.68 -14.72 -66.08
CA PRO A 120 99.43 -14.89 -66.84
C PRO A 120 98.38 -15.74 -66.09
N ALA A 121 98.81 -16.56 -65.13
CA ALA A 121 97.93 -17.32 -64.23
C ALA A 121 97.12 -16.45 -63.24
N ILE A 122 97.70 -15.37 -62.70
CA ILE A 122 97.03 -14.52 -61.68
C ILE A 122 95.99 -13.60 -62.32
N GLN A 123 96.26 -13.12 -63.55
CA GLN A 123 95.32 -12.29 -64.29
C GLN A 123 94.10 -13.09 -64.76
N GLN A 124 94.29 -14.35 -65.13
CA GLN A 124 93.21 -15.26 -65.47
C GLN A 124 92.33 -15.56 -64.25
N GLN A 125 92.92 -15.78 -63.07
CA GLN A 125 92.16 -15.98 -61.83
C GLN A 125 91.35 -14.74 -61.43
N LYS A 126 91.92 -13.52 -61.51
CA LYS A 126 91.17 -12.28 -61.25
C LYS A 126 90.03 -12.03 -62.23
N ASN A 127 90.21 -12.41 -63.50
CA ASN A 127 89.14 -12.31 -64.49
C ASN A 127 88.04 -13.34 -64.22
N GLN A 128 88.40 -14.57 -63.82
CA GLN A 128 87.47 -15.61 -63.39
C GLN A 128 86.67 -15.17 -62.15
N GLU A 129 87.33 -14.66 -61.10
CA GLU A 129 86.68 -14.11 -59.91
C GLU A 129 85.77 -12.92 -60.24
N LYS A 130 86.17 -12.07 -61.19
CA LYS A 130 85.34 -10.95 -61.67
C LYS A 130 84.10 -11.43 -62.43
N GLU A 131 84.20 -12.51 -63.21
CA GLU A 131 83.06 -13.12 -63.89
C GLU A 131 82.12 -13.83 -62.91
N GLU A 132 82.66 -14.52 -61.91
CA GLU A 132 81.87 -15.07 -60.81
C GLU A 132 81.15 -13.99 -60.01
N MET A 133 81.82 -12.87 -59.73
CA MET A 133 81.22 -11.71 -59.10
C MET A 133 80.15 -11.06 -59.96
N LYS A 134 80.29 -11.03 -61.29
CA LYS A 134 79.23 -10.56 -62.19
C LYS A 134 78.03 -11.49 -62.17
N VAL A 135 78.23 -12.80 -62.29
CA VAL A 135 77.14 -13.79 -62.22
C VAL A 135 76.41 -13.72 -60.88
N LEU A 136 77.15 -13.51 -59.79
CA LEU A 136 76.57 -13.34 -58.46
C LEU A 136 75.82 -12.01 -58.34
N ASN A 137 76.34 -10.92 -58.91
CA ASN A 137 75.68 -9.63 -58.96
C ASN A 137 74.39 -9.67 -59.79
N ASP A 138 74.40 -10.33 -60.95
CA ASP A 138 73.20 -10.54 -61.78
C ASP A 138 72.14 -11.35 -61.02
N LYS A 139 72.56 -12.35 -60.23
CA LYS A 139 71.67 -13.08 -59.32
C LYS A 139 71.12 -12.17 -58.23
N PHE A 140 71.93 -11.32 -57.60
CA PHE A 140 71.45 -10.34 -56.62
C PHE A 140 70.48 -9.32 -57.24
N ALA A 141 70.76 -8.81 -58.43
CA ALA A 141 69.86 -7.92 -59.15
C ALA A 141 68.51 -8.60 -59.42
N SER A 142 68.51 -9.87 -59.84
CA SER A 142 67.28 -10.64 -60.04
C SER A 142 66.48 -10.86 -58.75
N LEU A 143 67.17 -11.09 -57.62
CA LEU A 143 66.54 -11.23 -56.30
C LEU A 143 65.95 -9.90 -55.82
N ILE A 144 66.67 -8.78 -56.03
CA ILE A 144 66.18 -7.45 -55.69
C ILE A 144 64.92 -7.12 -56.51
N SER A 145 64.92 -7.38 -57.83
CA SER A 145 63.73 -7.20 -58.67
C SER A 145 62.56 -8.07 -58.20
N LYS A 146 62.82 -9.29 -57.73
CA LYS A 146 61.79 -10.18 -57.19
C LYS A 146 61.24 -9.69 -55.85
N VAL A 147 62.09 -9.16 -54.97
CA VAL A 147 61.67 -8.56 -53.69
C VAL A 147 60.80 -7.33 -53.95
N GLN A 148 61.20 -6.43 -54.86
CA GLN A 148 60.40 -5.25 -55.22
C GLN A 148 59.04 -5.63 -55.81
N ALA A 149 58.98 -6.64 -56.70
CA ALA A 149 57.71 -7.14 -57.23
C ALA A 149 56.80 -7.74 -56.14
N LEU A 150 57.39 -8.42 -55.15
CA LEU A 150 56.65 -8.95 -53.99
C LEU A 150 56.19 -7.83 -53.05
N GLU A 151 56.99 -6.80 -52.82
CA GLU A 151 56.62 -5.63 -52.02
C GLU A 151 55.46 -4.86 -52.66
N GLN A 152 55.52 -4.61 -53.98
CA GLN A 152 54.42 -3.98 -54.71
C GLN A 152 53.14 -4.81 -54.65
N ARG A 153 53.25 -6.14 -54.77
CA ARG A 153 52.11 -7.05 -54.62
C ARG A 153 51.54 -7.01 -53.20
N ASN A 154 52.38 -6.99 -52.18
CA ASN A 154 51.95 -6.89 -50.79
C ASN A 154 51.26 -5.55 -50.51
N GLN A 155 51.78 -4.43 -51.00
CA GLN A 155 51.12 -3.13 -50.88
C GLN A 155 49.73 -3.10 -51.52
N LEU A 156 49.58 -3.75 -52.68
CA LEU A 156 48.28 -3.87 -53.36
C LEU A 156 47.32 -4.78 -52.59
N LEU A 157 47.83 -5.86 -51.98
CA LEU A 157 47.03 -6.73 -51.11
C LEU A 157 46.60 -6.01 -49.83
N GLU A 158 47.48 -5.21 -49.22
CA GLU A 158 47.15 -4.44 -48.02
C GLU A 158 46.10 -3.36 -48.29
N THR A 159 46.21 -2.65 -49.41
CA THR A 159 45.21 -1.63 -49.78
C THR A 159 43.85 -2.27 -50.09
N ARG A 160 43.84 -3.40 -50.78
CA ARG A 160 42.61 -4.18 -51.02
C ARG A 160 42.02 -4.73 -49.72
N TRP A 161 42.85 -5.19 -48.79
CA TRP A 161 42.44 -5.65 -47.47
C TRP A 161 41.78 -4.51 -46.67
N ARG A 162 42.43 -3.35 -46.58
CA ARG A 162 41.88 -2.16 -45.89
C ARG A 162 40.55 -1.71 -46.49
N PHE A 163 40.41 -1.75 -47.82
CA PHE A 163 39.18 -1.39 -48.50
C PHE A 163 38.03 -2.38 -48.20
N LEU A 164 38.29 -3.69 -48.26
CA LEU A 164 37.31 -4.70 -47.89
C LEU A 164 36.90 -4.58 -46.42
N GLN A 165 37.87 -4.40 -45.52
CA GLN A 165 37.60 -4.20 -44.09
C GLN A 165 36.75 -2.96 -43.82
N SER A 166 36.94 -1.88 -44.59
CA SER A 166 36.10 -0.69 -44.49
C SER A 166 34.67 -0.89 -45.05
N GLN A 167 34.48 -1.77 -46.03
CA GLN A 167 33.15 -2.14 -46.53
C GLN A 167 32.41 -3.07 -45.57
N ASP A 168 33.10 -4.05 -44.98
CA ASP A 168 32.50 -4.98 -44.00
C ASP A 168 32.04 -4.23 -42.74
N SER A 169 32.72 -3.13 -42.38
CA SER A 169 32.31 -2.25 -41.26
C SER A 169 31.05 -1.44 -41.56
N ALA A 170 30.66 -1.31 -42.84
CA ALA A 170 29.46 -0.60 -43.29
C ALA A 170 28.30 -1.56 -43.65
N ALA A 171 28.48 -2.87 -43.48
CA ALA A 171 27.45 -3.87 -43.72
C ALA A 171 26.36 -3.76 -42.63
N PHE A 172 25.33 -2.95 -42.91
CA PHE A 172 24.04 -2.82 -42.22
C PHE A 172 24.08 -3.07 -40.71
N ASP A 173 23.93 -2.00 -39.92
CA ASP A 173 23.82 -2.04 -38.45
C ASP A 173 22.51 -2.72 -37.98
N LEU A 174 22.44 -4.01 -38.24
CA LEU A 174 21.35 -4.90 -37.87
C LEU A 174 21.25 -4.99 -36.34
N GLY A 175 22.37 -4.83 -35.64
CA GLY A 175 22.43 -4.73 -34.18
C GLY A 175 21.63 -3.54 -33.66
N HIS A 176 21.78 -2.36 -34.25
CA HIS A 176 20.99 -1.18 -33.88
C HIS A 176 19.48 -1.38 -34.12
N LEU A 177 19.07 -1.96 -35.25
CA LEU A 177 17.65 -2.25 -35.52
C LEU A 177 17.07 -3.27 -34.53
N TYR A 178 17.83 -4.29 -34.17
CA TYR A 178 17.42 -5.24 -33.12
C TYR A 178 17.33 -4.56 -31.75
N ASN A 179 18.28 -3.69 -31.41
CA ASN A 179 18.24 -2.93 -30.15
C ASN A 179 17.06 -1.97 -30.09
N GLU A 180 16.71 -1.27 -31.18
CA GLU A 180 15.52 -0.43 -31.26
C GLU A 180 14.23 -1.23 -31.14
N TYR A 181 14.15 -2.40 -31.77
CA TYR A 181 12.99 -3.29 -31.65
C TYR A 181 12.87 -3.86 -30.24
N GLN A 182 13.99 -4.28 -29.65
CA GLN A 182 14.06 -4.76 -28.27
C GLN A 182 13.67 -3.64 -27.28
N GLY A 183 14.13 -2.41 -27.49
CA GLY A 183 13.76 -1.25 -26.68
C GLY A 183 12.25 -0.97 -26.76
N ARG A 184 11.67 -0.99 -27.96
CA ARG A 184 10.20 -0.83 -28.12
C ARG A 184 9.41 -1.91 -27.40
N LEU A 185 9.83 -3.18 -27.48
CA LEU A 185 9.19 -4.28 -26.76
C LEU A 185 9.32 -4.12 -25.24
N GLN A 186 10.47 -3.66 -24.75
CA GLN A 186 10.67 -3.36 -23.32
C GLN A 186 9.75 -2.23 -22.86
N ASP A 187 9.62 -1.15 -23.64
CA ASP A 187 8.71 -0.04 -23.34
C ASP A 187 7.25 -0.49 -23.31
N GLU A 188 6.83 -1.33 -24.27
CA GLU A 188 5.49 -1.93 -24.27
C GLU A 188 5.26 -2.82 -23.04
N GLN A 189 6.25 -3.63 -22.66
CA GLN A 189 6.19 -4.45 -21.46
C GLN A 189 6.09 -3.61 -20.18
N HIS A 190 6.82 -2.48 -20.11
CA HIS A 190 6.73 -1.55 -19.00
C HIS A 190 5.36 -0.88 -18.91
N LYS A 191 4.79 -0.43 -20.04
CA LYS A 191 3.43 0.14 -20.09
C LYS A 191 2.37 -0.87 -19.63
N LEU A 192 2.40 -2.08 -20.17
CA LEU A 192 1.48 -3.16 -19.74
C LEU A 192 1.64 -3.50 -18.26
N SER A 193 2.87 -3.48 -17.73
CA SER A 193 3.12 -3.71 -16.30
C SER A 193 2.57 -2.60 -15.42
N GLN A 194 2.68 -1.35 -15.86
CA GLN A 194 2.10 -0.20 -15.16
C GLN A 194 0.56 -0.24 -15.18
N GLU A 195 -0.04 -0.50 -16.34
CA GLU A 195 -1.49 -0.66 -16.48
C GLU A 195 -2.00 -1.81 -15.62
N ARG A 196 -1.30 -2.95 -15.60
CA ARG A 196 -1.62 -4.08 -14.71
C ARG A 196 -1.58 -3.66 -13.24
N GLY A 197 -0.52 -2.96 -12.81
CA GLY A 197 -0.41 -2.47 -11.43
C GLY A 197 -1.55 -1.52 -11.05
N GLN A 198 -1.95 -0.64 -11.97
CA GLN A 198 -3.06 0.28 -11.77
C GLN A 198 -4.41 -0.42 -11.72
N LEU A 199 -4.65 -1.40 -12.59
CA LEU A 199 -5.86 -2.23 -12.56
C LEU A 199 -5.94 -3.07 -11.28
N GLU A 200 -4.83 -3.63 -10.81
CA GLU A 200 -4.77 -4.34 -9.54
C GLU A 200 -5.06 -3.42 -8.35
N ALA A 201 -4.55 -2.18 -8.36
CA ALA A 201 -4.86 -1.21 -7.31
C ALA A 201 -6.35 -0.83 -7.31
N ASN A 202 -6.93 -0.58 -8.48
CA ASN A 202 -8.36 -0.30 -8.63
C ASN A 202 -9.21 -1.48 -8.19
N LEU A 203 -8.82 -2.72 -8.54
CA LEU A 203 -9.51 -3.93 -8.10
C LEU A 203 -9.49 -4.04 -6.58
N ARG A 204 -8.32 -3.85 -5.94
CA ARG A 204 -8.21 -3.84 -4.46
C ARG A 204 -9.10 -2.78 -3.84
N GLN A 205 -9.13 -1.56 -4.40
CA GLN A 205 -9.98 -0.48 -3.90
C GLN A 205 -11.48 -0.82 -4.01
N VAL A 206 -11.92 -1.39 -5.13
CA VAL A 206 -13.31 -1.80 -5.32
C VAL A 206 -13.68 -2.93 -4.37
N LEU A 207 -12.81 -3.94 -4.21
CA LEU A 207 -13.03 -5.03 -3.27
C LEU A 207 -13.14 -4.52 -1.82
N GLN A 208 -12.29 -3.56 -1.44
CA GLN A 208 -12.38 -2.92 -0.12
C GLN A 208 -13.73 -2.21 0.08
N LYS A 209 -14.19 -1.43 -0.90
CA LYS A 209 -15.51 -0.74 -0.82
C LYS A 209 -16.68 -1.73 -0.76
N VAL A 210 -16.59 -2.85 -1.46
CA VAL A 210 -17.58 -3.93 -1.40
C VAL A 210 -17.59 -4.56 -0.01
N GLU A 211 -16.43 -4.84 0.56
CA GLU A 211 -16.31 -5.42 1.90
C GLU A 211 -16.80 -4.46 2.99
N GLU A 212 -16.45 -3.18 2.93
CA GLU A 212 -16.98 -2.13 3.80
C GLU A 212 -18.50 -2.01 3.72
N SER A 213 -19.05 -2.19 2.51
CA SER A 213 -20.51 -2.18 2.33
C SER A 213 -21.14 -3.46 2.88
N ARG A 214 -20.52 -4.63 2.67
CA ARG A 214 -20.95 -5.91 3.24
C ARG A 214 -21.04 -5.83 4.77
N ILE A 215 -19.99 -5.34 5.42
CA ILE A 215 -19.95 -5.16 6.88
C ILE A 215 -21.08 -4.24 7.34
N ARG A 216 -21.28 -3.10 6.68
CA ARG A 216 -22.40 -2.18 7.00
C ARG A 216 -23.78 -2.84 6.85
N TYR A 217 -23.96 -3.68 5.83
CA TYR A 217 -25.21 -4.43 5.66
C TYR A 217 -25.42 -5.47 6.76
N GLU A 218 -24.37 -6.20 7.14
CA GLU A 218 -24.43 -7.18 8.23
C GLU A 218 -24.76 -6.51 9.58
N GLU A 219 -24.15 -5.35 9.86
CA GLU A 219 -24.48 -4.54 11.05
C GLU A 219 -25.93 -4.05 11.04
N GLU A 220 -26.43 -3.58 9.88
CA GLU A 220 -27.80 -3.10 9.76
C GLU A 220 -28.82 -4.24 9.91
N ILE A 221 -28.51 -5.42 9.39
CA ILE A 221 -29.33 -6.63 9.61
C ILE A 221 -29.36 -6.98 11.10
N ALA A 222 -28.20 -7.00 11.77
CA ALA A 222 -28.13 -7.27 13.20
C ALA A 222 -28.94 -6.26 14.03
N LYS A 223 -28.81 -4.97 13.74
CA LYS A 223 -29.60 -3.90 14.38
C LYS A 223 -31.10 -4.09 14.16
N ARG A 224 -31.53 -4.43 12.94
CA ARG A 224 -32.94 -4.73 12.64
C ARG A 224 -33.44 -5.93 13.42
N THR A 225 -32.67 -7.01 13.50
CA THR A 225 -33.07 -8.20 14.27
C THR A 225 -33.19 -7.90 15.77
N ASP A 226 -32.32 -7.04 16.32
CA ASP A 226 -32.42 -6.60 17.72
C ASP A 226 -33.67 -5.74 17.95
N MET A 227 -33.94 -4.79 17.04
CA MET A 227 -35.17 -3.98 17.10
C MET A 227 -36.43 -4.82 16.92
N GLU A 228 -36.44 -5.80 16.02
CA GLU A 228 -37.56 -6.73 15.86
C GLU A 228 -37.76 -7.60 17.09
N PHE A 229 -36.68 -8.09 17.71
CA PHE A 229 -36.75 -8.83 18.96
C PHE A 229 -37.36 -7.99 20.08
N THR A 230 -36.89 -6.76 20.28
CA THR A 230 -37.45 -5.85 21.29
C THR A 230 -38.91 -5.48 20.99
N PHE A 231 -39.28 -5.28 19.72
CA PHE A 231 -40.66 -5.03 19.31
C PHE A 231 -41.57 -6.23 19.63
N VAL A 232 -41.14 -7.45 19.32
CA VAL A 232 -41.89 -8.68 19.65
C VAL A 232 -42.04 -8.83 21.16
N GLN A 233 -41.01 -8.50 21.93
CA GLN A 233 -41.09 -8.53 23.39
C GLN A 233 -42.09 -7.50 23.93
N LEU A 234 -41.99 -6.24 23.48
CA LEU A 234 -42.93 -5.17 23.86
C LEU A 234 -44.37 -5.50 23.48
N LYS A 235 -44.58 -6.18 22.34
CA LYS A 235 -45.91 -6.64 21.92
C LYS A 235 -46.47 -7.68 22.90
N LYS A 236 -45.65 -8.67 23.30
CA LYS A 236 -46.05 -9.65 24.32
C LYS A 236 -46.38 -8.97 25.65
N ASP A 237 -45.54 -8.04 26.09
CA ASP A 237 -45.77 -7.31 27.34
C ASP A 237 -47.07 -6.48 27.26
N LEU A 238 -47.33 -5.82 26.13
CA LEU A 238 -48.59 -5.11 25.87
C LEU A 238 -49.81 -6.04 25.89
N ASP A 239 -49.70 -7.22 25.27
CA ASP A 239 -50.77 -8.23 25.28
C ASP A 239 -51.05 -8.71 26.71
N THR A 240 -50.02 -8.94 27.52
CA THR A 240 -50.17 -9.32 28.94
C THR A 240 -50.85 -8.22 29.77
N GLU A 241 -50.46 -6.97 29.57
CA GLU A 241 -51.10 -5.83 30.26
C GLU A 241 -52.53 -5.60 29.79
N CYS A 242 -52.82 -5.85 28.51
CA CYS A 242 -54.20 -5.80 28.00
C CYS A 242 -55.08 -6.87 28.64
N LEU A 243 -54.59 -8.10 28.79
CA LEU A 243 -55.30 -9.18 29.50
C LEU A 243 -55.52 -8.82 30.97
N ARG A 244 -54.50 -8.31 31.66
CA ARG A 244 -54.61 -7.86 33.06
C ARG A 244 -55.65 -6.74 33.20
N ARG A 245 -55.68 -5.79 32.25
CA ARG A 245 -56.69 -4.72 32.22
C ARG A 245 -58.10 -5.29 32.05
N THR A 246 -58.32 -6.19 31.09
CA THR A 246 -59.67 -6.75 30.87
C THR A 246 -60.15 -7.61 32.05
N GLU A 247 -59.25 -8.33 32.73
CA GLU A 247 -59.55 -9.01 33.99
C GLU A 247 -59.97 -8.05 35.10
N LEU A 248 -59.27 -6.92 35.25
CA LEU A 248 -59.66 -5.90 36.23
C LEU A 248 -60.98 -5.22 35.87
N GLU A 249 -61.23 -4.95 34.59
CA GLU A 249 -62.50 -4.40 34.12
C GLU A 249 -63.68 -5.35 34.38
N THR A 250 -63.50 -6.66 34.21
CA THR A 250 -64.55 -7.64 34.53
C THR A 250 -64.81 -7.74 36.03
N LYS A 251 -63.76 -7.74 36.87
CA LYS A 251 -63.90 -7.67 38.33
C LYS A 251 -64.62 -6.39 38.78
N LEU A 252 -64.26 -5.25 38.19
CA LEU A 252 -64.90 -3.96 38.47
C LEU A 252 -66.38 -3.97 38.09
N LYS A 253 -66.73 -4.50 36.92
CA LYS A 253 -68.13 -4.68 36.50
C LYS A 253 -68.90 -5.63 37.43
N GLY A 254 -68.27 -6.72 37.88
CA GLY A 254 -68.86 -7.65 38.84
C GLY A 254 -69.11 -7.02 40.21
N LEU A 255 -68.18 -6.19 40.70
CA LEU A 255 -68.39 -5.43 41.93
C LEU A 255 -69.48 -4.36 41.77
N GLN A 256 -69.55 -3.69 40.62
CA GLN A 256 -70.61 -2.72 40.32
C GLN A 256 -71.99 -3.39 40.33
N SER A 257 -72.16 -4.53 39.64
CA SER A 257 -73.44 -5.25 39.63
C SER A 257 -73.80 -5.80 41.01
N PHE A 258 -72.82 -6.22 41.83
CA PHE A 258 -73.06 -6.60 43.21
C PHE A 258 -73.55 -5.43 44.07
N VAL A 259 -72.94 -4.25 43.93
CA VAL A 259 -73.39 -3.04 44.63
C VAL A 259 -74.81 -2.64 44.20
N GLU A 260 -75.13 -2.73 42.90
CA GLU A 260 -76.48 -2.49 42.40
C GLU A 260 -77.50 -3.50 42.94
N LEU A 261 -77.14 -4.78 43.01
CA LEU A 261 -77.97 -5.82 43.63
C LEU A 261 -78.23 -5.52 45.12
N MET A 262 -77.19 -5.19 45.89
CA MET A 262 -77.35 -4.86 47.30
C MET A 262 -78.24 -3.62 47.50
N LYS A 263 -78.10 -2.60 46.65
CA LYS A 263 -78.99 -1.43 46.67
C LYS A 263 -80.44 -1.81 46.41
N THR A 264 -80.71 -2.64 45.40
CA THR A 264 -82.10 -3.04 45.09
C THR A 264 -82.72 -3.91 46.18
N ILE A 265 -81.94 -4.81 46.80
CA ILE A 265 -82.36 -5.60 47.96
C ILE A 265 -82.72 -4.66 49.12
N TYR A 266 -81.83 -3.75 49.50
CA TYR A 266 -82.10 -2.82 50.60
C TYR A 266 -83.28 -1.90 50.33
N GLU A 267 -83.46 -1.42 49.09
CA GLU A 267 -84.64 -0.65 48.71
C GLU A 267 -85.93 -1.45 48.84
N GLN A 268 -85.89 -2.76 48.55
CA GLN A 268 -87.05 -3.64 48.69
C GLN A 268 -87.35 -3.95 50.16
N GLU A 269 -86.33 -4.30 50.96
CA GLU A 269 -86.47 -4.51 52.40
C GLU A 269 -87.03 -3.27 53.11
N LEU A 270 -86.56 -2.08 52.72
CA LEU A 270 -87.11 -0.83 53.25
C LEU A 270 -88.59 -0.63 52.86
N LYS A 271 -89.00 -1.01 51.64
CA LYS A 271 -90.41 -0.96 51.23
C LYS A 271 -91.25 -1.96 52.02
N ASP A 272 -90.75 -3.17 52.21
CA ASP A 272 -91.43 -4.24 52.94
C ASP A 272 -91.57 -3.90 54.43
N LEU A 273 -90.50 -3.40 55.08
CA LEU A 273 -90.55 -2.90 56.46
C LEU A 273 -91.51 -1.70 56.58
N THR A 274 -91.51 -0.78 55.61
CA THR A 274 -92.46 0.34 55.60
C THR A 274 -93.90 -0.14 55.44
N ALA A 275 -94.15 -1.21 54.67
CA ALA A 275 -95.47 -1.83 54.55
C ALA A 275 -95.87 -2.54 55.85
N GLN A 276 -94.95 -3.28 56.45
CA GLN A 276 -95.18 -4.01 57.69
C GLN A 276 -95.47 -3.08 58.88
N VAL A 277 -94.77 -1.94 58.98
CA VAL A 277 -95.09 -0.89 59.99
C VAL A 277 -96.48 -0.29 59.78
N LYS A 278 -96.99 -0.26 58.54
CA LYS A 278 -98.37 0.18 58.25
C LYS A 278 -99.39 -0.91 58.62
N ASP A 279 -99.07 -2.18 58.38
CA ASP A 279 -99.95 -3.33 58.65
C ASP A 279 -100.00 -3.75 60.14
N VAL A 280 -98.96 -3.49 60.94
CA VAL A 280 -98.89 -3.88 62.37
C VAL A 280 -99.56 -2.86 63.31
N SER A 281 -100.40 -1.96 62.80
CA SER A 281 -101.31 -1.15 63.63
C SER A 281 -102.51 -1.94 64.19
N VAL A 282 -102.31 -3.24 64.47
CA VAL A 282 -103.33 -4.16 64.98
C VAL A 282 -103.02 -4.52 66.44
N THR A 283 -103.88 -4.04 67.32
CA THR A 283 -103.98 -4.44 68.73
C THR A 283 -104.24 -5.94 68.84
N VAL A 284 -103.23 -6.72 69.25
CA VAL A 284 -103.38 -8.17 69.47
C VAL A 284 -103.82 -8.40 70.92
N GLY A 285 -105.10 -8.73 71.09
CA GLY A 285 -105.65 -9.30 72.32
C GLY A 285 -105.30 -10.79 72.40
N MET A 286 -104.62 -11.18 73.49
CA MET A 286 -104.08 -12.52 73.71
C MET A 286 -105.12 -13.40 74.42
N ASP A 287 -105.74 -14.34 73.71
CA ASP A 287 -106.66 -15.32 74.31
C ASP A 287 -105.92 -16.55 74.86
N SER A 288 -105.95 -16.67 76.19
CA SER A 288 -105.24 -17.70 76.96
C SER A 288 -106.18 -18.81 77.40
N ARG A 289 -106.37 -19.86 76.58
CA ARG A 289 -106.99 -21.13 77.04
C ARG A 289 -106.38 -22.34 76.34
N CYS A 290 -105.16 -22.67 76.73
CA CYS A 290 -104.62 -24.03 76.64
C CYS A 290 -103.86 -24.27 77.96
N HIS A 291 -104.22 -25.32 78.70
CA HIS A 291 -103.42 -25.77 79.83
C HIS A 291 -102.15 -26.41 79.25
N ILE A 292 -101.18 -25.55 79.01
CA ILE A 292 -99.83 -25.85 78.57
C ILE A 292 -99.05 -26.16 79.84
N ASP A 293 -98.38 -27.32 79.90
CA ASP A 293 -97.41 -27.60 80.97
C ASP A 293 -96.22 -26.65 80.79
N LEU A 294 -96.35 -25.49 81.43
CA LEU A 294 -95.37 -24.42 81.39
C LEU A 294 -94.03 -24.86 81.99
N SER A 295 -94.02 -25.86 82.88
CA SER A 295 -92.80 -26.29 83.55
C SER A 295 -91.89 -27.09 82.61
N GLY A 296 -92.43 -28.14 81.98
CA GLY A 296 -91.69 -28.96 81.02
C GLY A 296 -91.25 -28.17 79.78
N ILE A 297 -92.11 -27.28 79.25
CA ILE A 297 -91.73 -26.44 78.11
C ILE A 297 -90.69 -25.39 78.50
N VAL A 298 -90.76 -24.80 79.69
CA VAL A 298 -89.72 -23.87 80.15
C VAL A 298 -88.39 -24.59 80.37
N GLU A 299 -88.40 -25.83 80.88
CA GLU A 299 -87.18 -26.64 81.02
C GLU A 299 -86.59 -27.08 79.67
N GLU A 300 -87.42 -27.54 78.73
CA GLU A 300 -87.01 -27.90 77.37
C GLU A 300 -86.47 -26.67 76.62
N VAL A 301 -87.16 -25.53 76.70
CA VAL A 301 -86.72 -24.27 76.09
C VAL A 301 -85.40 -23.82 76.71
N LYS A 302 -85.25 -23.88 78.04
CA LYS A 302 -83.97 -23.60 78.70
C LYS A 302 -82.85 -24.52 78.22
N ALA A 303 -83.09 -25.82 78.15
CA ALA A 303 -82.11 -26.79 77.67
C ALA A 303 -81.73 -26.54 76.19
N GLN A 304 -82.68 -26.16 75.34
CA GLN A 304 -82.42 -25.76 73.97
C GLN A 304 -81.62 -24.46 73.88
N TYR A 305 -81.92 -23.45 74.70
CA TYR A 305 -81.14 -22.21 74.78
C TYR A 305 -79.72 -22.46 75.26
N ASP A 306 -79.54 -23.28 76.30
CA ASP A 306 -78.22 -23.64 76.83
C ASP A 306 -77.41 -24.41 75.77
N ALA A 307 -78.04 -25.33 75.03
CA ALA A 307 -77.40 -26.04 73.93
C ALA A 307 -77.05 -25.13 72.74
N ILE A 308 -77.91 -24.17 72.41
CA ILE A 308 -77.64 -23.16 71.37
C ILE A 308 -76.50 -22.24 71.81
N ALA A 309 -76.51 -21.76 73.05
CA ALA A 309 -75.46 -20.90 73.60
C ALA A 309 -74.10 -21.62 73.65
N ALA A 310 -74.08 -22.91 74.04
CA ALA A 310 -72.88 -23.73 74.01
C ALA A 310 -72.33 -23.92 72.58
N ARG A 311 -73.19 -24.24 71.61
CA ARG A 311 -72.80 -24.34 70.19
C ARG A 311 -72.30 -23.01 69.64
N SER A 312 -72.97 -21.90 69.93
CA SER A 312 -72.53 -20.57 69.49
C SER A 312 -71.18 -20.17 70.09
N LEU A 313 -70.89 -20.55 71.34
CA LEU A 313 -69.57 -20.35 71.94
C LEU A 313 -68.50 -21.18 71.21
N GLU A 314 -68.78 -22.47 70.99
CA GLU A 314 -67.85 -23.37 70.30
C GLU A 314 -67.57 -22.93 68.86
N GLU A 315 -68.61 -22.52 68.13
CA GLU A 315 -68.50 -21.96 66.78
C GLU A 315 -67.70 -20.65 66.76
N ALA A 316 -67.91 -19.76 67.75
CA ALA A 316 -67.16 -18.51 67.87
C ALA A 316 -65.68 -18.76 68.23
N GLU A 317 -65.39 -19.73 69.10
CA GLU A 317 -64.03 -20.16 69.42
C GLU A 317 -63.34 -20.80 68.22
N ALA A 318 -64.02 -21.71 67.51
CA ALA A 318 -63.51 -22.35 66.30
C ALA A 318 -63.23 -21.33 65.19
N TYR A 319 -64.13 -20.36 64.99
CA TYR A 319 -63.94 -19.25 64.05
C TYR A 319 -62.74 -18.37 64.44
N SER A 320 -62.60 -18.06 65.73
CA SER A 320 -61.47 -17.27 66.23
C SER A 320 -60.14 -18.01 66.08
N ARG A 321 -60.10 -19.32 66.38
CA ARG A 321 -58.92 -20.17 66.17
C ARG A 321 -58.55 -20.24 64.69
N SER A 322 -59.52 -20.48 63.81
CA SER A 322 -59.31 -20.52 62.36
C SER A 322 -58.73 -19.19 61.83
N GLN A 323 -59.27 -18.04 62.25
CA GLN A 323 -58.71 -16.73 61.86
C GLN A 323 -57.28 -16.53 62.38
N LEU A 324 -56.94 -17.00 63.57
CA LEU A 324 -55.57 -16.90 64.09
C LEU A 324 -54.61 -17.79 63.29
N GLU A 325 -55.03 -19.00 62.95
CA GLU A 325 -54.26 -19.94 62.11
C GLU A 325 -54.04 -19.39 60.71
N GLU A 326 -55.08 -18.84 60.06
CA GLU A 326 -54.98 -18.21 58.75
C GLU A 326 -54.03 -17.01 58.77
N ARG A 327 -54.16 -16.12 59.77
CA ARG A 327 -53.24 -14.97 59.93
C ARG A 327 -51.81 -15.41 60.20
N ALA A 328 -51.61 -16.47 60.98
CA ALA A 328 -50.29 -17.04 61.24
C ALA A 328 -49.68 -17.65 59.97
N ALA A 329 -50.46 -18.38 59.18
CA ALA A 329 -50.05 -18.94 57.90
C ALA A 329 -49.67 -17.83 56.91
N CYS A 330 -50.52 -16.81 56.73
CA CYS A 330 -50.20 -15.65 55.90
C CYS A 330 -48.93 -14.95 56.39
N SER A 331 -48.75 -14.75 57.70
CA SER A 331 -47.52 -14.15 58.24
C SER A 331 -46.27 -14.99 57.95
N ALA A 332 -46.37 -16.31 57.97
CA ALA A 332 -45.26 -17.21 57.65
C ALA A 332 -44.90 -17.15 56.15
N GLU A 333 -45.89 -17.08 55.27
CA GLU A 333 -45.70 -16.89 53.83
C GLU A 333 -45.08 -15.53 53.50
N PHE A 334 -45.53 -14.46 54.16
CA PHE A 334 -44.90 -13.14 54.00
C PHE A 334 -43.46 -13.14 54.51
N ALA A 335 -43.18 -13.81 55.63
CA ALA A 335 -41.82 -13.92 56.16
C ALA A 335 -40.89 -14.70 55.21
N SER A 336 -41.37 -15.80 54.61
CA SER A 336 -40.59 -16.60 53.65
C SER A 336 -40.37 -15.85 52.33
N SER A 337 -41.39 -15.14 51.83
CA SER A 337 -41.28 -14.28 50.65
C SER A 337 -40.27 -13.15 50.87
N LEU A 338 -40.34 -12.48 52.03
CA LEU A 338 -39.39 -11.43 52.40
C LEU A 338 -37.96 -11.98 52.49
N GLN A 339 -37.79 -13.19 53.00
CA GLN A 339 -36.48 -13.84 53.05
C GLN A 339 -35.95 -14.22 51.67
N SER A 340 -36.83 -14.70 50.76
CA SER A 340 -36.48 -14.96 49.36
C SER A 340 -36.00 -13.70 48.64
N ILE A 341 -36.75 -12.59 48.79
CA ILE A 341 -36.37 -11.29 48.22
C ILE A 341 -35.04 -10.80 48.80
N ARG A 342 -34.81 -10.99 50.11
CA ARG A 342 -33.51 -10.65 50.74
C ARG A 342 -32.35 -11.46 50.15
N SER A 343 -32.52 -12.76 49.91
CA SER A 343 -31.50 -13.57 49.25
C SER A 343 -31.26 -13.12 47.80
N GLU A 344 -32.31 -12.80 47.05
CA GLU A 344 -32.17 -12.32 45.67
C GLU A 344 -31.43 -10.97 45.62
N ILE A 345 -31.73 -10.05 46.55
CA ILE A 345 -30.99 -8.80 46.69
C ILE A 345 -29.50 -9.06 46.99
N ALA A 346 -29.18 -10.03 47.85
CA ALA A 346 -27.80 -10.39 48.15
C ALA A 346 -27.08 -10.96 46.90
N ASP A 347 -27.72 -11.86 46.15
CA ASP A 347 -27.17 -12.45 44.93
C ASP A 347 -26.94 -11.39 43.84
N LEU A 348 -27.90 -10.49 43.64
CA LEU A 348 -27.77 -9.36 42.73
C LEU A 348 -26.60 -8.45 43.14
N ASN A 349 -26.43 -8.18 44.44
CA ASN A 349 -25.30 -7.40 44.92
C ASN A 349 -23.95 -8.07 44.63
N VAL A 350 -23.83 -9.39 44.83
CA VAL A 350 -22.62 -10.15 44.47
C VAL A 350 -22.36 -10.07 42.96
N ARG A 351 -23.41 -10.22 42.14
CA ARG A 351 -23.30 -10.11 40.68
C ARG A 351 -22.88 -8.71 40.24
N ILE A 352 -23.42 -7.66 40.86
CA ILE A 352 -23.02 -6.27 40.61
C ILE A 352 -21.53 -6.08 40.94
N GLN A 353 -21.04 -6.59 42.07
CA GLN A 353 -19.63 -6.48 42.44
C GLN A 353 -18.72 -7.24 41.47
N LYS A 354 -19.13 -8.44 41.03
CA LYS A 354 -18.42 -9.21 40.01
C LYS A 354 -18.32 -8.41 38.69
N LEU A 355 -19.44 -7.86 38.21
CA LEU A 355 -19.44 -7.04 36.99
C LEU A 355 -18.58 -5.79 37.13
N ARG A 356 -18.62 -5.11 38.28
CA ARG A 356 -17.74 -3.96 38.57
C ARG A 356 -16.26 -4.34 38.50
N SER A 357 -15.88 -5.48 39.09
CA SER A 357 -14.50 -5.98 39.05
C SER A 357 -14.05 -6.33 37.63
N GLN A 358 -14.94 -6.90 36.81
CA GLN A 358 -14.67 -7.20 35.40
C GLN A 358 -14.50 -5.91 34.58
N ILE A 359 -15.36 -4.90 34.80
CA ILE A 359 -15.23 -3.60 34.16
C ILE A 359 -13.88 -2.95 34.51
N LEU A 360 -13.47 -2.97 35.77
CA LEU A 360 -12.17 -2.43 36.18
C LEU A 360 -11.00 -3.19 35.57
N SER A 361 -11.07 -4.52 35.53
CA SER A 361 -10.06 -5.36 34.90
C SER A 361 -9.93 -5.10 33.40
N ILE A 362 -11.06 -5.01 32.68
CA ILE A 362 -11.08 -4.73 31.24
C ILE A 362 -10.54 -3.31 30.98
N LYS A 363 -10.97 -2.31 31.76
CA LYS A 363 -10.43 -0.94 31.65
C LYS A 363 -8.91 -0.91 31.85
N SER A 364 -8.39 -1.62 32.85
CA SER A 364 -6.95 -1.75 33.06
C SER A 364 -6.25 -2.43 31.87
N HIS A 365 -6.88 -3.43 31.27
CA HIS A 365 -6.34 -4.09 30.08
C HIS A 365 -6.33 -3.17 28.86
N CYS A 366 -7.41 -2.42 28.61
CA CYS A 366 -7.48 -1.41 27.55
C CYS A 366 -6.37 -0.37 27.70
N LEU A 367 -6.18 0.20 28.90
CA LEU A 367 -5.11 1.17 29.15
C LEU A 367 -3.72 0.59 28.86
N LYS A 368 -3.45 -0.65 29.27
CA LYS A 368 -2.18 -1.32 28.96
C LYS A 368 -1.97 -1.55 27.47
N LEU A 369 -3.04 -1.91 26.75
CA LEU A 369 -2.97 -2.06 25.29
C LEU A 369 -2.76 -0.70 24.60
N GLU A 370 -3.41 0.36 25.05
CA GLU A 370 -3.20 1.72 24.56
C GLU A 370 -1.75 2.20 24.80
N GLU A 371 -1.17 1.92 25.98
CA GLU A 371 0.24 2.20 26.28
C GLU A 371 1.18 1.41 25.37
N ASN A 372 0.91 0.12 25.15
CA ASN A 372 1.70 -0.72 24.23
C ASN A 372 1.61 -0.25 22.78
N ILE A 373 0.43 0.18 22.32
CA ILE A 373 0.23 0.74 20.98
C ILE A 373 1.06 2.01 20.82
N LYS A 374 0.97 2.95 21.78
CA LYS A 374 1.77 4.19 21.76
C LYS A 374 3.27 3.90 21.74
N ALA A 375 3.75 2.97 22.57
CA ALA A 375 5.16 2.60 22.58
C ALA A 375 5.61 1.98 21.24
N ALA A 376 4.78 1.14 20.62
CA ALA A 376 5.07 0.55 19.32
C ALA A 376 5.05 1.60 18.19
N GLU A 377 4.12 2.56 18.25
CA GLU A 377 4.06 3.70 17.32
C GLU A 377 5.30 4.58 17.44
N GLU A 378 5.70 4.96 18.66
CA GLU A 378 6.92 5.74 18.92
C GLU A 378 8.18 5.01 18.42
N GLN A 379 8.30 3.71 18.70
CA GLN A 379 9.41 2.90 18.22
C GLN A 379 9.42 2.79 16.69
N GLY A 380 8.24 2.64 16.07
CA GLY A 380 8.08 2.61 14.62
C GLY A 380 8.46 3.94 13.96
N GLU A 381 8.05 5.06 14.54
CA GLU A 381 8.38 6.41 14.06
C GLU A 381 9.88 6.68 14.16
N LEU A 382 10.54 6.28 15.25
CA LEU A 382 12.01 6.38 15.37
C LEU A 382 12.74 5.55 14.31
N ALA A 383 12.29 4.31 14.06
CA ALA A 383 12.88 3.46 13.02
C ALA A 383 12.68 4.05 11.61
N PHE A 384 11.52 4.66 11.37
CA PHE A 384 11.20 5.33 10.12
C PHE A 384 12.05 6.60 9.92
N GLN A 385 12.25 7.40 10.96
CA GLN A 385 13.12 8.57 10.92
C GLN A 385 14.58 8.18 10.65
N ASP A 386 15.09 7.11 11.27
CA ASP A 386 16.43 6.57 10.99
C ASP A 386 16.57 6.09 9.54
N ALA A 387 15.58 5.35 9.03
CA ALA A 387 15.57 4.91 7.63
C ALA A 387 15.55 6.09 6.65
N LYS A 388 14.74 7.12 6.93
CA LYS A 388 14.71 8.38 6.17
C LYS A 388 16.05 9.10 6.19
N ALA A 389 16.68 9.21 7.36
CA ALA A 389 17.98 9.85 7.50
C ALA A 389 19.05 9.11 6.67
N LYS A 390 19.05 7.77 6.71
CA LYS A 390 19.95 6.94 5.88
C LYS A 390 19.69 7.11 4.40
N LEU A 391 18.44 7.21 3.98
CA LEU A 391 18.08 7.47 2.58
C LEU A 391 18.66 8.80 2.12
N VAL A 392 18.45 9.88 2.88
CA VAL A 392 19.01 11.21 2.56
C VAL A 392 20.53 11.16 2.48
N GLN A 393 21.20 10.50 3.42
CA GLN A 393 22.66 10.33 3.38
C GLN A 393 23.15 9.59 2.12
N LEU A 394 22.43 8.55 1.69
CA LEU A 394 22.75 7.80 0.47
C LEU A 394 22.50 8.64 -0.79
N GLU A 395 21.42 9.43 -0.83
CA GLU A 395 21.14 10.36 -1.92
C GLU A 395 22.22 11.44 -2.04
N GLU A 396 22.67 12.01 -0.93
CA GLU A 396 23.77 12.96 -0.89
C GLU A 396 25.09 12.34 -1.36
N ALA A 397 25.41 11.13 -0.91
CA ALA A 397 26.59 10.40 -1.34
C ALA A 397 26.56 10.10 -2.85
N LEU A 398 25.38 9.72 -3.37
CA LEU A 398 25.16 9.47 -4.79
C LEU A 398 25.32 10.76 -5.60
N GLN A 399 24.83 11.90 -5.11
CA GLN A 399 25.06 13.19 -5.78
C GLN A 399 26.54 13.58 -5.78
N LYS A 400 27.24 13.45 -4.65
CA LYS A 400 28.69 13.69 -4.58
C LYS A 400 29.45 12.83 -5.59
N ALA A 401 29.14 11.53 -5.68
CA ALA A 401 29.75 10.63 -6.65
C ALA A 401 29.48 11.04 -8.11
N LYS A 402 28.26 11.50 -8.43
CA LYS A 402 27.92 12.05 -9.76
C LYS A 402 28.74 13.30 -10.09
N GLN A 403 28.89 14.21 -9.12
CA GLN A 403 29.69 15.42 -9.27
C GLN A 403 31.18 15.10 -9.47
N ASP A 404 31.70 14.13 -8.71
CA ASP A 404 33.07 13.67 -8.83
C ASP A 404 33.34 13.03 -10.20
N MET A 405 32.44 12.19 -10.69
CA MET A 405 32.54 11.64 -12.05
C MET A 405 32.53 12.76 -13.10
N ALA A 406 31.63 13.73 -12.98
CA ALA A 406 31.59 14.87 -13.90
C ALA A 406 32.86 15.75 -13.83
N ARG A 407 33.50 15.85 -12.66
CA ARG A 407 34.81 16.49 -12.50
C ARG A 407 35.92 15.70 -13.18
N GLN A 408 36.01 14.40 -12.94
CA GLN A 408 37.00 13.53 -13.58
C GLN A 408 36.90 13.59 -15.10
N LEU A 409 35.70 13.54 -15.67
CA LEU A 409 35.50 13.65 -17.12
C LEU A 409 36.04 14.97 -17.70
N ARG A 410 35.89 16.08 -16.97
CA ARG A 410 36.46 17.38 -17.38
C ARG A 410 38.00 17.35 -17.32
N GLU A 411 38.57 16.85 -16.23
CA GLU A 411 40.03 16.71 -16.07
C GLU A 411 40.64 15.80 -17.16
N TYR A 412 39.97 14.69 -17.48
CA TYR A 412 40.39 13.81 -18.58
C TYR A 412 40.33 14.51 -19.95
N GLN A 413 39.29 15.31 -20.21
CA GLN A 413 39.19 16.07 -21.46
C GLN A 413 40.28 17.15 -21.56
N GLU A 414 40.58 17.85 -20.47
CA GLU A 414 41.67 18.82 -20.41
C GLU A 414 43.02 18.15 -20.66
N LEU A 415 43.27 16.99 -20.03
CA LEU A 415 44.49 16.21 -20.25
C LEU A 415 44.59 15.74 -21.72
N MET A 416 43.50 15.26 -22.31
CA MET A 416 43.46 14.90 -23.73
C MET A 416 43.80 16.11 -24.62
N ASN A 417 43.23 17.29 -24.32
CA ASN A 417 43.52 18.52 -25.06
C ASN A 417 45.01 18.89 -24.97
N THR A 418 45.63 18.78 -23.78
CA THR A 418 47.08 19.02 -23.63
C THR A 418 47.92 18.00 -24.41
N LYS A 419 47.53 16.72 -24.42
CA LYS A 419 48.19 15.69 -25.20
C LYS A 419 48.14 15.99 -26.70
N LEU A 420 46.98 16.40 -27.20
CA LEU A 420 46.83 16.80 -28.61
C LEU A 420 47.69 18.02 -28.95
N ALA A 421 47.76 19.03 -28.07
CA ALA A 421 48.64 20.17 -28.25
C ALA A 421 50.12 19.75 -28.31
N LEU A 422 50.55 18.87 -27.40
CA LEU A 422 51.91 18.33 -27.40
C LEU A 422 52.21 17.49 -28.66
N ASP A 423 51.28 16.70 -29.16
CA ASP A 423 51.47 15.97 -30.43
C ASP A 423 51.68 16.93 -31.61
N ILE A 424 50.92 18.03 -31.64
CA ILE A 424 51.08 19.09 -32.66
C ILE A 424 52.48 19.71 -32.52
N GLU A 425 52.91 20.06 -31.30
CA GLU A 425 54.26 20.60 -31.05
C GLU A 425 55.34 19.63 -31.52
N ILE A 426 55.26 18.35 -31.15
CA ILE A 426 56.21 17.31 -31.59
C ILE A 426 56.23 17.20 -33.12
N ALA A 427 55.07 17.22 -33.77
CA ALA A 427 54.98 17.20 -35.23
C ALA A 427 55.62 18.44 -35.86
N THR A 428 55.45 19.62 -35.25
CA THR A 428 56.11 20.85 -35.72
C THR A 428 57.62 20.81 -35.52
N TYR A 429 58.11 20.32 -34.37
CA TYR A 429 59.55 20.16 -34.12
C TYR A 429 60.17 19.16 -35.10
N ARG A 430 59.51 18.02 -35.37
CA ARG A 430 59.97 17.05 -36.39
C ARG A 430 60.11 17.68 -37.78
N LYS A 431 59.10 18.43 -38.24
CA LYS A 431 59.15 19.14 -39.52
C LYS A 431 60.28 20.15 -39.61
N LEU A 432 60.58 20.86 -38.51
CA LEU A 432 61.67 21.83 -38.48
C LEU A 432 63.03 21.14 -38.62
N VAL A 433 63.21 20.02 -37.93
CA VAL A 433 64.43 19.20 -38.01
C VAL A 433 64.59 18.58 -39.41
N GLU A 434 63.53 17.99 -39.96
CA GLU A 434 63.51 17.46 -41.34
C GLU A 434 63.85 18.57 -42.37
N GLY A 435 63.40 19.80 -42.13
CA GLY A 435 63.75 20.96 -42.95
C GLY A 435 65.22 21.40 -42.85
N GLU A 436 65.86 21.21 -41.70
CA GLU A 436 67.30 21.46 -41.54
C GLU A 436 68.16 20.33 -42.11
N GLU A 437 67.77 19.07 -41.94
CA GLU A 437 68.41 17.91 -42.59
C GLU A 437 68.36 18.07 -44.13
N SER A 438 67.22 18.49 -44.67
CA SER A 438 67.06 18.80 -46.11
C SER A 438 67.99 19.92 -46.60
N ARG A 439 68.42 20.84 -45.73
CA ARG A 439 69.40 21.90 -46.06
C ARG A 439 70.84 21.42 -45.95
N MET A 440 71.11 20.41 -45.12
CA MET A 440 72.42 19.80 -44.93
C MET A 440 72.73 18.76 -46.03
N ASP A 441 71.70 18.09 -46.57
CA ASP A 441 71.82 17.11 -47.67
C ASP A 441 71.89 17.75 -49.08
N LEU A 442 71.80 19.08 -49.18
CA LEU A 442 72.08 19.82 -50.41
C LEU A 442 73.51 20.41 -50.35
N PRO A 443 74.34 20.25 -51.41
CA PRO A 443 75.62 20.94 -51.45
C PRO A 443 75.39 22.44 -51.49
N SER A 444 76.06 23.15 -50.58
CA SER A 444 75.95 24.59 -50.36
C SER A 444 76.02 25.39 -51.66
N ALA A 445 74.89 25.93 -52.10
CA ALA A 445 74.81 26.95 -53.16
C ALA A 445 74.00 28.15 -52.66
N THR A 446 74.79 29.18 -52.40
CA THR A 446 74.53 30.61 -52.22
C THR A 446 73.15 31.12 -52.68
N VAL A 447 72.54 31.89 -51.77
CA VAL A 447 71.37 32.75 -51.95
C VAL A 447 71.51 33.70 -53.16
N VAL A 448 70.49 33.77 -54.01
CA VAL A 448 70.15 35.01 -54.74
C VAL A 448 68.65 35.28 -54.65
N SER A 449 68.35 36.40 -54.00
CA SER A 449 67.05 37.07 -53.97
C SER A 449 66.70 37.61 -55.36
N ALA A 450 65.48 37.33 -55.84
CA ALA A 450 64.88 38.07 -56.95
C ALA A 450 63.41 38.37 -56.63
N VAL A 451 63.19 39.58 -56.14
CA VAL A 451 61.88 40.23 -56.08
C VAL A 451 61.38 40.44 -57.51
N GLN A 452 60.24 39.86 -57.86
CA GLN A 452 59.45 40.28 -59.02
C GLN A 452 58.03 40.66 -58.59
N SER A 453 57.91 41.95 -58.25
CA SER A 453 56.69 42.71 -58.38
C SER A 453 56.38 42.95 -59.86
N ARG A 454 55.17 42.62 -60.33
CA ARG A 454 54.50 43.41 -61.38
C ARG A 454 52.98 43.23 -61.39
N SER A 455 52.37 44.35 -61.03
CA SER A 455 51.02 44.84 -61.35
C SER A 455 50.68 44.83 -62.85
N ARG A 456 49.38 44.71 -63.19
CA ARG A 456 48.58 45.64 -64.03
C ARG A 456 47.19 45.05 -64.37
N THR A 457 46.09 45.63 -63.87
CA THR A 457 45.15 46.64 -64.47
C THR A 457 43.92 46.02 -65.14
N ALA A 458 42.72 46.23 -64.59
CA ALA A 458 41.70 47.25 -64.99
C ALA A 458 40.72 46.66 -66.02
N ALA A 459 39.41 46.95 -66.10
CA ALA A 459 38.45 47.85 -65.47
C ALA A 459 37.09 47.07 -65.49
N SER A 460 35.95 47.45 -64.93
CA SER A 460 35.21 48.72 -64.97
C SER A 460 33.87 48.53 -64.26
N LYS A 461 33.36 49.60 -63.61
CA LYS A 461 31.95 50.12 -63.53
C LYS A 461 30.81 49.07 -63.30
N SER A 462 29.77 49.25 -62.49
CA SER A 462 29.18 50.36 -61.75
C SER A 462 27.90 49.85 -61.05
N ARG A 463 27.65 50.34 -59.83
CA ARG A 463 26.33 50.69 -59.25
C ARG A 463 25.11 49.73 -59.34
N LEU A 464 24.70 49.29 -58.15
CA LEU A 464 23.34 49.23 -57.56
C LEU A 464 22.13 49.09 -58.50
N SER A 465 21.35 48.00 -58.35
CA SER A 465 19.98 48.04 -57.77
C SER A 465 19.22 46.71 -57.96
N ARG A 466 18.57 46.27 -56.86
CA ARG A 466 17.21 45.71 -56.73
C ARG A 466 16.68 44.71 -57.80
N ALA A 467 16.39 43.50 -57.29
CA ALA A 467 15.46 42.42 -57.70
C ALA A 467 14.77 42.47 -59.09
N PRO A 468 14.58 41.27 -59.70
CA PRO A 468 13.23 40.72 -59.70
C PRO A 468 13.11 39.20 -59.47
N SER A 469 11.92 38.85 -59.00
CA SER A 469 11.33 37.53 -58.78
C SER A 469 11.16 36.66 -60.03
N ARG A 470 11.45 35.35 -59.93
CA ARG A 470 10.57 34.27 -60.47
C ARG A 470 10.93 32.86 -59.95
N LYS A 471 9.87 32.19 -59.47
CA LYS A 471 9.62 30.75 -59.24
C LYS A 471 10.62 29.77 -59.90
N LYS A 472 11.00 28.69 -59.19
CA LYS A 472 10.35 27.35 -59.25
C LYS A 472 11.17 26.24 -58.56
N LYS A 473 10.46 25.40 -57.80
CA LYS A 473 10.66 23.96 -57.46
C LYS A 473 11.64 23.52 -56.35
N ASN A 474 11.01 22.96 -55.31
CA ASN A 474 11.22 21.66 -54.66
C ASN A 474 12.64 21.28 -54.18
N SER A 475 12.81 21.18 -52.86
CA SER A 475 12.74 19.89 -52.15
C SER A 475 12.93 20.11 -50.64
N LYS A 476 12.11 19.43 -49.84
CA LYS A 476 12.11 19.44 -48.38
C LYS A 476 13.40 18.82 -47.83
N GLY A 477 14.04 19.49 -46.88
CA GLY A 477 15.03 18.93 -45.96
C GLY A 477 14.83 19.56 -44.57
N PRO A 478 14.96 18.83 -43.46
CA PRO A 478 14.50 19.29 -42.15
C PRO A 478 15.55 20.17 -41.48
N VAL A 479 15.12 21.37 -41.06
CA VAL A 479 15.83 22.21 -40.10
C VAL A 479 15.26 21.91 -38.71
N ILE A 480 16.13 21.46 -37.82
CA ILE A 480 15.89 21.24 -36.40
C ILE A 480 15.50 22.58 -35.76
N LYS A 481 14.29 22.67 -35.19
CA LYS A 481 13.86 23.73 -34.29
C LYS A 481 13.86 23.16 -32.87
N ILE A 482 14.76 23.63 -32.01
CA ILE A 482 14.74 23.39 -30.57
C ILE A 482 14.28 24.69 -29.91
N THR A 483 12.98 24.84 -29.71
CA THR A 483 12.36 25.63 -28.62
C THR A 483 10.85 25.39 -28.67
N GLU A 484 10.18 25.41 -27.50
CA GLU A 484 8.75 25.15 -27.25
C GLU A 484 8.35 23.70 -26.90
N MET A 485 8.83 23.20 -25.75
CA MET A 485 8.14 22.14 -25.00
C MET A 485 8.05 22.39 -23.49
N SER A 486 8.54 23.53 -22.98
CA SER A 486 8.64 23.77 -21.52
C SER A 486 7.46 24.53 -20.90
N GLU A 487 6.48 24.99 -21.68
CA GLU A 487 5.32 25.73 -21.14
C GLU A 487 4.05 24.87 -20.98
N LYS A 488 4.04 23.62 -21.48
CA LYS A 488 2.88 22.72 -21.33
C LYS A 488 2.93 21.80 -20.11
N PHE A 489 4.03 21.78 -19.36
CA PHE A 489 4.18 20.90 -18.20
C PHE A 489 3.81 21.56 -16.85
N LEU A 490 3.55 22.88 -16.82
CA LEU A 490 3.22 23.61 -15.59
C LEU A 490 1.74 24.02 -15.47
N SER A 491 0.92 23.82 -16.51
CA SER A 491 -0.51 24.14 -16.45
C SER A 491 -1.41 22.96 -16.09
N GLN A 492 -0.84 21.76 -15.92
CA GLN A 492 -1.64 20.55 -15.66
C GLN A 492 -1.61 20.08 -14.20
N GLU A 493 -0.79 20.69 -13.34
CA GLU A 493 -0.77 20.41 -11.89
C GLU A 493 -1.71 21.32 -11.07
N SER A 494 -2.32 22.35 -11.66
CA SER A 494 -3.21 23.28 -10.92
C SER A 494 -4.70 22.94 -10.98
N GLU A 495 -5.13 21.88 -11.68
CA GLU A 495 -6.55 21.49 -11.78
C GLU A 495 -6.94 20.21 -11.01
N VAL A 496 -6.05 19.66 -10.18
CA VAL A 496 -6.34 18.44 -9.36
C VAL A 496 -6.29 18.74 -7.85
N SER A 497 -6.63 19.97 -7.45
CA SER A 497 -6.86 20.31 -6.05
C SER A 497 -7.98 21.33 -5.92
N GLU A 498 -9.22 20.85 -6.12
CA GLU A 498 -10.45 21.34 -5.47
C GLU A 498 -11.37 20.15 -5.17
#